data_AF-A0A537WAK3-F1
#
_entry.id   AF-A0A537WAK3-F1
#
_cell.length_a   1.000
_cell.length_b   1.000
_cell.length_c   1.000
_cell.angle_alpha   90.00
_cell.angle_beta   90.00
_cell.angle_gamma   90.00
#
_symmetry.space_group_name_H-M   'P 1'
#
loop_
_entity.id
_entity.type
_entity.pdbx_description
1 polymer ?
#
loop_
_entity_poly.entity_id
_entity_poly.type
_entity_poly.pdbx_seq_one_letter_code
_entity_poly.pdbx_strand_id
1 'polypeptide(L)'
;SGQRLVVVADVDRWKAADAKSVAAYLGAPAPDTVLALVGEETKKSTSLAKACAKAGEILVYDVAKRRLPEWVAKQLADRGVESDPEACRSLVETVGEDPEALAAEVDKLATWALGGARIGVTEVEQLAAGCAEIPGYELTDAWGRRDVHGALGACQRLLERSPDPASRAVPGLVGLLVGHVGRVRSVQALVDEGVSAREIASRLKRHPFYVEKLVAQARNYTVDELRDAVVRLAALDHAVKGGSRLAVDLELERALIAITRVRDAAAA
;
A
#
# COMPACT_ATOMS: atom_id res chain seq x y z
N SER A 1 -12.64 -38.57 18.19
CA SER A 1 -11.57 -38.04 19.05
C SER A 1 -11.47 -36.55 18.80
N GLY A 2 -11.62 -35.71 19.83
CA GLY A 2 -11.55 -34.25 19.66
C GLY A 2 -10.11 -33.79 19.87
N GLN A 3 -9.44 -33.33 18.81
CA GLN A 3 -8.18 -32.61 18.96
C GLN A 3 -8.47 -31.22 19.54
N ARG A 4 -7.69 -30.80 20.55
CA ARG A 4 -7.78 -29.47 21.16
C ARG A 4 -6.76 -28.55 20.50
N LEU A 5 -7.21 -27.43 19.93
CA LEU A 5 -6.31 -26.35 19.50
C LEU A 5 -6.16 -25.33 20.63
N VAL A 6 -4.92 -25.02 20.99
CA VAL A 6 -4.56 -23.93 21.90
C VAL A 6 -3.70 -22.94 21.12
N VAL A 7 -4.19 -21.72 20.95
CA VAL A 7 -3.45 -20.63 20.30
C VAL A 7 -2.97 -19.67 21.37
N VAL A 8 -1.68 -19.32 21.34
CA VAL A 8 -1.11 -18.32 22.22
C VAL A 8 -0.38 -17.27 21.39
N ALA A 9 -0.86 -16.04 21.46
CA ALA A 9 -0.33 -14.90 20.72
C ALA A 9 0.72 -14.12 21.52
N ASP A 10 1.42 -13.21 20.84
CA ASP A 10 2.44 -12.31 21.38
C ASP A 10 3.57 -13.00 22.14
N VAL A 11 3.97 -14.20 21.68
CA VAL A 11 5.01 -14.99 22.37
C VAL A 11 6.39 -14.35 22.33
N ASP A 12 6.60 -13.40 21.41
CA ASP A 12 7.79 -12.54 21.33
C ASP A 12 7.92 -11.59 22.54
N ARG A 13 6.83 -11.32 23.25
CA ARG A 13 6.81 -10.45 24.46
C ARG A 13 7.05 -11.21 25.76
N TRP A 14 7.17 -12.54 25.71
CA TRP A 14 7.33 -13.35 26.91
C TRP A 14 8.65 -13.10 27.63
N LYS A 15 8.60 -13.21 28.95
CA LYS A 15 9.82 -13.23 29.76
C LYS A 15 10.50 -14.59 29.62
N ALA A 16 11.80 -14.63 29.89
CA ALA A 16 12.60 -15.85 29.78
C ALA A 16 12.04 -17.02 30.61
N ALA A 17 11.40 -16.75 31.75
CA ALA A 17 10.78 -17.77 32.60
C ALA A 17 9.57 -18.42 31.91
N ASP A 18 8.69 -17.63 31.30
CA ASP A 18 7.48 -18.11 30.62
C ASP A 18 7.85 -18.95 29.39
N ALA A 19 8.78 -18.42 28.58
CA ALA A 19 9.33 -19.13 27.43
C ALA A 19 9.99 -20.47 27.83
N LYS A 20 10.67 -20.53 28.99
CA LYS A 20 11.28 -21.76 29.49
C LYS A 20 10.24 -22.79 29.92
N SER A 21 9.16 -22.36 30.58
CA SER A 21 8.07 -23.25 31.01
C SER A 21 7.39 -23.91 29.80
N VAL A 22 7.09 -23.13 28.77
CA VAL A 22 6.48 -23.67 27.53
C VAL A 22 7.47 -24.54 26.76
N ALA A 23 8.75 -24.15 26.69
CA ALA A 23 9.79 -24.99 26.08
C ALA A 23 9.95 -26.35 26.77
N ALA A 24 9.77 -26.41 28.09
CA ALA A 24 9.78 -27.67 28.84
C ALA A 24 8.55 -28.54 28.49
N TYR A 25 7.36 -27.93 28.39
CA TYR A 25 6.14 -28.63 27.96
C TYR A 25 6.28 -29.26 26.56
N LEU A 26 6.93 -28.57 25.63
CA LEU A 26 7.19 -29.07 24.28
C LEU A 26 8.04 -30.37 24.25
N GLY A 27 8.72 -30.73 25.34
CA GLY A 27 9.43 -32.01 25.45
C GLY A 27 8.52 -33.23 25.59
N ALA A 28 7.30 -33.05 26.09
CA ALA A 28 6.28 -34.10 26.24
C ALA A 28 4.88 -33.47 26.17
N PRO A 29 4.45 -32.97 25.00
CA PRO A 29 3.17 -32.30 24.86
C PRO A 29 2.00 -33.28 25.05
N ALA A 30 0.85 -32.75 25.44
CA ALA A 30 -0.37 -33.57 25.50
C ALA A 30 -0.71 -34.12 24.10
N PRO A 31 -0.93 -35.44 23.95
CA PRO A 31 -1.04 -36.10 22.64
C PRO A 31 -2.23 -35.61 21.81
N ASP A 32 -3.29 -35.14 22.46
CA ASP A 32 -4.53 -34.69 21.82
C ASP A 32 -4.59 -33.16 21.65
N THR A 33 -3.47 -32.45 21.79
CA THR A 33 -3.40 -30.99 21.74
C THR A 33 -2.47 -30.47 20.64
N VAL A 34 -2.98 -29.57 19.82
CA VAL A 34 -2.18 -28.73 18.92
C VAL A 34 -1.94 -27.40 19.63
N LEU A 35 -0.67 -27.06 19.87
CA LEU A 35 -0.26 -25.78 20.43
C LEU A 35 0.31 -24.89 19.32
N ALA A 36 -0.39 -23.81 18.99
CA ALA A 36 0.05 -22.79 18.06
C ALA A 36 0.59 -21.57 18.83
N LEU A 37 1.87 -21.27 18.65
CA LEU A 37 2.54 -20.11 19.25
C LEU A 37 2.75 -19.05 18.16
N VAL A 38 2.21 -17.85 18.35
CA VAL A 38 2.21 -16.77 17.36
C VAL A 38 2.94 -15.56 17.93
N GLY A 39 3.84 -14.96 17.13
CA GLY A 39 4.57 -13.74 17.49
C GLY A 39 5.19 -13.08 16.27
N GLU A 40 5.46 -11.77 16.37
CA GLU A 40 5.88 -10.94 15.22
C GLU A 40 7.39 -11.03 14.94
N GLU A 41 8.24 -10.88 15.95
CA GLU A 41 9.71 -10.84 15.79
C GLU A 41 10.44 -11.90 16.62
N THR A 42 10.12 -13.17 16.41
CA THR A 42 10.78 -14.25 17.15
C THR A 42 12.14 -14.60 16.53
N LYS A 43 13.24 -14.17 17.13
CA LYS A 43 14.59 -14.56 16.68
C LYS A 43 14.75 -16.08 16.71
N LYS A 44 15.18 -16.66 15.58
CA LYS A 44 15.45 -18.11 15.43
C LYS A 44 16.46 -18.66 16.45
N SER A 45 17.29 -17.81 17.04
CA SER A 45 18.29 -18.18 18.04
C SER A 45 17.73 -18.40 19.45
N THR A 46 16.48 -18.00 19.72
CA THR A 46 15.87 -18.13 21.06
C THR A 46 15.69 -19.58 21.48
N SER A 47 15.69 -19.83 22.79
CA SER A 47 15.44 -21.17 23.34
C SER A 47 14.06 -21.69 22.99
N LEU A 48 13.06 -20.80 22.94
CA LEU A 48 11.69 -21.16 22.54
C LEU A 48 11.64 -21.60 21.07
N ALA A 49 12.22 -20.82 20.15
CA ALA A 49 12.27 -21.20 18.73
C ALA A 49 12.99 -22.54 18.53
N LYS A 50 14.09 -22.80 19.24
CA LYS A 50 14.78 -24.11 19.18
C LYS A 50 13.92 -25.26 19.70
N ALA A 51 13.16 -25.05 20.76
CA ALA A 51 12.24 -26.05 21.30
C ALA A 51 11.09 -26.33 20.33
N CYS A 52 10.49 -25.28 19.75
CA CYS A 52 9.45 -25.40 18.71
C CYS A 52 9.96 -26.16 17.49
N ALA A 53 11.16 -25.85 16.97
CA ALA A 53 11.75 -26.55 15.83
C ALA A 53 12.03 -28.03 16.09
N LYS A 54 12.23 -28.44 17.35
CA LYS A 54 12.45 -29.83 17.74
C LYS A 54 11.13 -30.60 17.91
N ALA A 55 10.09 -29.92 18.39
CA ALA A 55 8.81 -30.54 18.75
C ALA A 55 7.73 -30.40 17.66
N GLY A 56 7.94 -29.55 16.64
CA GLY A 56 6.97 -29.26 15.59
C GLY A 56 7.55 -28.41 14.46
N GLU A 57 6.67 -27.69 13.77
CA GLU A 57 7.00 -26.87 12.61
C GLU A 57 7.05 -25.38 12.98
N ILE A 58 7.95 -24.63 12.33
CA ILE A 58 7.99 -23.16 12.42
C ILE A 58 7.60 -22.58 11.07
N LEU A 59 6.47 -21.88 11.06
CA LEU A 59 5.98 -21.15 9.91
C LEU A 59 6.39 -19.69 10.03
N VAL A 60 7.13 -19.19 9.05
CA VAL A 60 7.59 -17.79 8.99
C VAL A 60 6.86 -17.09 7.87
N TYR A 61 6.09 -16.06 8.22
CA TYR A 61 5.26 -15.29 7.28
C TYR A 61 5.90 -13.94 6.96
N ASP A 62 7.18 -13.97 6.54
CA ASP A 62 7.89 -12.76 6.10
C ASP A 62 7.73 -12.59 4.59
N VAL A 63 6.96 -11.59 4.17
CA VAL A 63 6.98 -11.13 2.78
C VAL A 63 7.97 -9.97 2.68
N ALA A 64 9.24 -10.29 2.40
CA ALA A 64 10.21 -9.24 2.10
C ALA A 64 9.70 -8.41 0.93
N LYS A 65 9.68 -7.07 1.04
CA LYS A 65 9.16 -6.14 0.02
C LYS A 65 9.63 -6.43 -1.41
N ARG A 66 10.87 -6.93 -1.56
CA ARG A 66 11.47 -7.33 -2.85
C ARG A 66 10.85 -8.59 -3.48
N ARG A 67 9.95 -9.30 -2.78
CA ARG A 67 9.30 -10.53 -3.21
C ARG A 67 7.78 -10.42 -3.26
N LEU A 68 7.19 -9.24 -3.08
CA LEU A 68 5.74 -9.06 -3.19
C LEU A 68 5.17 -9.52 -4.54
N PRO A 69 5.79 -9.22 -5.71
CA PRO A 69 5.31 -9.74 -6.98
C PRO A 69 5.40 -11.27 -7.09
N GLU A 70 6.44 -11.90 -6.53
CA GLU A 70 6.58 -13.35 -6.47
C GLU A 70 5.52 -13.98 -5.56
N TRP A 71 5.23 -13.33 -4.44
CA TRP A 71 4.18 -13.74 -3.52
C TRP A 71 2.80 -13.66 -4.19
N VAL A 72 2.49 -12.56 -4.89
CA VAL A 72 1.25 -12.42 -5.67
C VAL A 72 1.13 -13.53 -6.72
N ALA A 73 2.20 -13.78 -7.48
CA ALA A 73 2.21 -14.84 -8.50
C ALA A 73 1.93 -16.21 -7.88
N LYS A 74 2.53 -16.51 -6.72
CA LYS A 74 2.28 -17.73 -5.97
C LYS A 74 0.82 -17.80 -5.50
N GLN A 75 0.26 -16.72 -4.94
CA GLN A 75 -1.13 -16.71 -4.46
C GLN A 75 -2.15 -16.98 -5.57
N LEU A 76 -1.92 -16.44 -6.78
CA LEU A 76 -2.74 -16.74 -7.96
C LEU A 76 -2.57 -18.20 -8.42
N ALA A 77 -1.34 -18.70 -8.44
CA ALA A 77 -1.06 -20.09 -8.80
C ALA A 77 -1.68 -21.10 -7.83
N ASP A 78 -1.64 -20.83 -6.52
CA ASP A 78 -2.28 -21.66 -5.48
C ASP A 78 -3.81 -21.74 -5.65
N ARG A 79 -4.41 -20.79 -6.38
CA ARG A 79 -5.83 -20.75 -6.77
C ARG A 79 -6.09 -21.30 -8.19
N GLY A 80 -5.07 -21.85 -8.84
CA GLY A 80 -5.17 -22.43 -10.19
C GLY A 80 -5.21 -21.41 -11.33
N VAL A 81 -4.74 -20.19 -11.08
CA VAL A 81 -4.81 -19.07 -12.04
C VAL A 81 -3.42 -18.74 -12.58
N GLU A 82 -3.30 -18.72 -13.91
CA GLU A 82 -2.07 -18.26 -14.57
C GLU A 82 -2.00 -16.73 -14.60
N SER A 83 -0.81 -16.18 -14.42
CA SER A 83 -0.58 -14.74 -14.45
C SER A 83 0.74 -14.36 -15.12
N ASP A 84 0.80 -13.14 -15.66
CA ASP A 84 2.03 -12.58 -16.20
C ASP A 84 2.88 -11.96 -15.08
N PRO A 85 4.23 -12.06 -15.15
CA PRO A 85 5.10 -11.41 -14.18
C PRO A 85 4.91 -9.89 -14.10
N GLU A 86 4.54 -9.26 -15.21
CA GLU A 86 4.23 -7.84 -15.27
C GLU A 86 2.88 -7.50 -14.63
N ALA A 87 1.89 -8.39 -14.74
CA ALA A 87 0.60 -8.25 -14.04
C ALA A 87 0.80 -8.28 -12.52
N CYS A 88 1.62 -9.21 -12.01
CA CYS A 88 1.93 -9.29 -10.58
C CYS A 88 2.63 -8.04 -10.05
N ARG A 89 3.55 -7.46 -10.83
CA ARG A 89 4.19 -6.17 -10.49
C ARG A 89 3.18 -5.03 -10.53
N SER A 90 2.36 -4.96 -11.59
CA SER A 90 1.31 -3.96 -11.74
C SER A 90 0.32 -4.01 -10.58
N LEU A 91 -0.03 -5.21 -10.10
CA LEU A 91 -0.92 -5.37 -8.96
C LEU A 91 -0.32 -4.79 -7.68
N VAL A 92 0.96 -5.07 -7.40
CA VAL A 92 1.68 -4.48 -6.26
C VAL A 92 1.80 -2.96 -6.38
N GLU A 93 2.04 -2.45 -7.59
CA GLU A 93 2.09 -1.00 -7.83
C GLU A 93 0.72 -0.32 -7.66
N THR A 94 -0.36 -1.03 -8.01
CA THR A 94 -1.74 -0.54 -7.97
C THR A 94 -2.32 -0.58 -6.56
N VAL A 95 -2.13 -1.69 -5.85
CA VAL A 95 -2.73 -1.96 -4.54
C VAL A 95 -1.84 -1.47 -3.40
N GLY A 96 -0.52 -1.48 -3.58
CA GLY A 96 0.46 -1.12 -2.56
C GLY A 96 1.15 -2.34 -1.94
N GLU A 97 1.90 -2.11 -0.86
CA GLU A 97 2.74 -3.13 -0.22
C GLU A 97 2.05 -3.88 0.94
N ASP A 98 0.77 -3.60 1.19
CA ASP A 98 -0.01 -4.27 2.24
C ASP A 98 -0.41 -5.69 1.79
N PRO A 99 0.09 -6.76 2.46
CA PRO A 99 -0.22 -8.14 2.09
C PRO A 99 -1.71 -8.48 2.21
N GLU A 100 -2.46 -7.86 3.13
CA GLU A 100 -3.90 -8.13 3.28
C GLU A 100 -4.69 -7.55 2.10
N ALA A 101 -4.39 -6.30 1.73
CA ALA A 101 -4.99 -5.67 0.55
C ALA A 101 -4.64 -6.43 -0.73
N LEU A 102 -3.38 -6.87 -0.87
CA LEU A 102 -2.96 -7.68 -2.01
C LEU A 102 -3.66 -9.05 -2.04
N ALA A 103 -3.88 -9.69 -0.88
CA ALA A 103 -4.59 -10.96 -0.80
C ALA A 103 -6.04 -10.83 -1.31
N ALA A 104 -6.76 -9.79 -0.86
CA ALA A 104 -8.13 -9.53 -1.28
C ALA A 104 -8.23 -9.29 -2.79
N GLU A 105 -7.27 -8.56 -3.35
CA GLU A 105 -7.20 -8.27 -4.77
C GLU A 105 -6.84 -9.51 -5.60
N VAL A 106 -5.97 -10.38 -5.09
CA VAL A 106 -5.70 -11.69 -5.68
C VAL A 106 -6.95 -12.57 -5.68
N ASP A 107 -7.72 -12.62 -4.58
CA ASP A 107 -8.95 -13.41 -4.50
C ASP A 107 -9.99 -12.96 -5.55
N LYS A 108 -10.12 -11.65 -5.75
CA LYS A 108 -11.00 -11.08 -6.77
C LYS A 108 -10.55 -11.43 -8.18
N LEU A 109 -9.27 -11.24 -8.50
CA LEU A 109 -8.72 -11.61 -9.81
C LEU A 109 -8.88 -13.11 -10.07
N ALA A 110 -8.65 -13.93 -9.05
CA ALA A 110 -8.81 -15.37 -9.16
C ALA A 110 -10.27 -15.78 -9.39
N THR A 111 -11.20 -15.11 -8.70
CA THR A 111 -12.64 -15.32 -8.87
C THR A 111 -13.09 -14.97 -10.29
N TRP A 112 -12.59 -13.85 -10.84
CA TRP A 112 -12.88 -13.48 -12.22
C TRP A 112 -12.29 -14.48 -13.22
N ALA A 113 -11.11 -15.03 -12.93
CA ALA A 113 -10.43 -16.01 -13.77
C ALA A 113 -11.01 -17.44 -13.68
N LEU A 114 -12.06 -17.69 -12.88
CA LEU A 114 -12.77 -18.96 -12.81
C LEU A 114 -13.41 -19.27 -14.17
N GLY A 115 -12.67 -20.02 -15.00
CA GLY A 115 -12.95 -20.20 -16.43
C GLY A 115 -11.69 -20.39 -17.28
N GLY A 116 -10.50 -20.26 -16.68
CA GLY A 116 -9.22 -20.47 -17.37
C GLY A 116 -8.65 -19.20 -18.00
N ALA A 117 -9.17 -18.02 -17.65
CA ALA A 117 -8.60 -16.77 -18.10
C ALA A 117 -7.25 -16.52 -17.42
N ARG A 118 -6.29 -16.02 -18.18
CA ARG A 118 -4.97 -15.63 -17.68
C ARG A 118 -5.02 -14.17 -17.21
N ILE A 119 -4.36 -13.87 -16.09
CA ILE A 119 -4.27 -12.52 -15.55
C ILE A 119 -3.07 -11.78 -16.17
N GLY A 120 -3.37 -10.90 -17.12
CA GLY A 120 -2.44 -9.94 -17.69
C GLY A 120 -2.51 -8.58 -17.00
N VAL A 121 -1.70 -7.63 -17.49
CA VAL A 121 -1.71 -6.25 -16.97
C VAL A 121 -3.06 -5.59 -17.20
N THR A 122 -3.70 -5.84 -18.34
CA THR A 122 -5.03 -5.31 -18.67
C THR A 122 -6.09 -5.74 -17.67
N GLU A 123 -6.09 -7.01 -17.25
CA GLU A 123 -7.05 -7.53 -16.26
C GLU A 123 -6.80 -6.90 -14.88
N VAL A 124 -5.53 -6.74 -14.50
CA VAL A 124 -5.17 -5.99 -13.28
C VAL A 124 -5.67 -4.56 -13.38
N GLU A 125 -5.49 -3.88 -14.50
CA GLU A 125 -6.00 -2.52 -14.68
C GLU A 125 -7.53 -2.45 -14.67
N GLN A 126 -8.23 -3.40 -15.27
CA GLN A 126 -9.70 -3.37 -15.30
C GLN A 126 -10.33 -3.78 -13.97
N LEU A 127 -9.76 -4.77 -13.30
CA LEU A 127 -10.37 -5.42 -12.14
C LEU A 127 -9.76 -4.92 -10.84
N ALA A 128 -8.44 -4.72 -10.80
CA ALA A 128 -7.79 -4.11 -9.64
C ALA A 128 -7.93 -2.58 -9.66
N ALA A 129 -7.79 -1.93 -10.83
CA ALA A 129 -8.03 -0.47 -10.90
C ALA A 129 -9.53 -0.08 -10.97
N GLY A 130 -10.43 -1.03 -11.26
CA GLY A 130 -11.88 -0.84 -11.29
C GLY A 130 -12.61 -1.05 -9.96
N CYS A 131 -11.93 -1.54 -8.92
CA CYS A 131 -12.52 -1.59 -7.58
C CYS A 131 -12.05 -0.41 -6.75
N ALA A 132 -13.02 0.27 -6.16
CA ALA A 132 -12.88 1.41 -5.29
C ALA A 132 -12.23 1.07 -3.93
N GLU A 133 -11.06 0.42 -3.94
CA GLU A 133 -10.20 0.15 -2.77
C GLU A 133 -8.72 0.45 -3.05
N ILE A 134 -8.43 1.35 -3.98
CA ILE A 134 -7.13 2.01 -3.98
C ILE A 134 -7.30 3.31 -3.22
N PRO A 135 -6.74 3.45 -2.00
CA PRO A 135 -6.99 4.60 -1.17
C PRO A 135 -6.20 5.82 -1.67
N GLY A 136 -6.54 6.35 -2.86
CA GLY A 136 -5.97 7.61 -3.34
C GLY A 136 -5.99 7.89 -4.84
N TYR A 137 -6.25 6.92 -5.74
CA TYR A 137 -6.22 7.25 -7.18
C TYR A 137 -7.27 8.28 -7.55
N GLU A 138 -8.50 8.11 -7.08
CA GLU A 138 -9.57 9.08 -7.32
C GLU A 138 -9.18 10.50 -6.86
N LEU A 139 -8.53 10.59 -5.69
CA LEU A 139 -7.99 11.84 -5.16
C LEU A 139 -6.88 12.41 -6.07
N THR A 140 -5.88 11.60 -6.42
CA THR A 140 -4.75 12.03 -7.26
C THR A 140 -5.18 12.36 -8.70
N ASP A 141 -6.24 11.72 -9.17
CA ASP A 141 -6.80 11.92 -10.50
C ASP A 141 -7.61 13.21 -10.58
N ALA A 142 -8.46 13.44 -9.58
CA ALA A 142 -9.18 14.70 -9.46
C ALA A 142 -8.20 15.86 -9.27
N TRP A 143 -7.19 15.72 -8.40
CA TRP A 143 -6.09 16.68 -8.30
C TRP A 143 -5.41 16.88 -9.66
N GLY A 144 -5.05 15.80 -10.34
CA GLY A 144 -4.38 15.84 -11.64
C GLY A 144 -5.19 16.52 -12.75
N ARG A 145 -6.52 16.48 -12.69
CA ARG A 145 -7.45 17.16 -13.61
C ARG A 145 -7.86 18.57 -13.14
N ARG A 146 -7.30 19.06 -12.04
CA ARG A 146 -7.69 20.33 -11.38
C ARG A 146 -9.15 20.36 -10.92
N ASP A 147 -9.73 19.20 -10.67
CA ASP A 147 -11.08 19.05 -10.16
C ASP A 147 -11.08 19.14 -8.63
N VAL A 148 -11.22 20.37 -8.12
CA VAL A 148 -11.24 20.65 -6.68
C VAL A 148 -12.39 19.92 -5.98
N HIS A 149 -13.56 19.88 -6.62
CA HIS A 149 -14.74 19.25 -6.04
C HIS A 149 -14.55 17.72 -5.94
N GLY A 150 -14.09 17.10 -7.03
CA GLY A 150 -13.75 15.68 -7.05
C GLY A 150 -12.64 15.33 -6.06
N ALA A 151 -11.62 16.18 -5.91
CA ALA A 151 -10.51 15.94 -5.00
C ALA A 151 -10.98 15.98 -3.54
N LEU A 152 -11.76 16.99 -3.16
CA LEU A 152 -12.35 17.07 -1.81
C LEU A 152 -13.29 15.90 -1.54
N GLY A 153 -14.17 15.55 -2.48
CA GLY A 153 -15.08 14.41 -2.32
C GLY A 153 -14.35 13.08 -2.18
N ALA A 154 -13.27 12.87 -2.96
CA ALA A 154 -12.45 11.68 -2.84
C ALA A 154 -11.71 11.64 -1.49
N CYS A 155 -11.16 12.77 -1.05
CA CYS A 155 -10.52 12.91 0.26
C CYS A 155 -11.49 12.57 1.40
N GLN A 156 -12.71 13.10 1.35
CA GLN A 156 -13.75 12.84 2.34
C GLN A 156 -14.10 11.35 2.39
N ARG A 157 -14.35 10.70 1.24
CA ARG A 157 -14.61 9.25 1.18
C ARG A 157 -13.47 8.42 1.76
N LEU A 158 -12.22 8.82 1.54
CA LEU A 158 -11.05 8.13 2.09
C LEU A 158 -11.00 8.23 3.61
N LEU A 159 -11.34 9.40 4.17
CA LEU A 159 -11.40 9.59 5.62
C LEU A 159 -12.59 8.85 6.25
N GLU A 160 -13.77 8.88 5.62
CA GLU A 160 -14.97 8.20 6.10
C GLU A 160 -14.84 6.67 6.10
N ARG A 161 -14.09 6.10 5.16
CA ARG A 161 -13.82 4.67 5.07
C ARG A 161 -12.71 4.20 6.01
N SER A 162 -11.90 5.11 6.54
CA SER A 162 -10.79 4.74 7.42
C SER A 162 -11.34 4.26 8.77
N PRO A 163 -10.90 3.09 9.28
CA PRO A 163 -11.25 2.66 10.64
C PRO A 163 -10.52 3.49 11.70
N ASP A 164 -9.53 4.28 11.29
CA ASP A 164 -8.72 5.12 12.13
C ASP A 164 -9.30 6.55 12.26
N PRO A 165 -9.13 7.21 13.42
CA PRO A 165 -9.42 8.63 13.54
C PRO A 165 -8.61 9.46 12.54
N ALA A 166 -9.13 10.62 12.14
CA ALA A 166 -8.47 11.52 11.20
C ALA A 166 -7.01 11.84 11.58
N SER A 167 -6.70 11.95 12.87
CA SER A 167 -5.33 12.18 13.37
C SER A 167 -4.33 11.08 12.98
N ARG A 168 -4.78 9.85 12.73
CA ARG A 168 -3.95 8.73 12.25
C ARG A 168 -4.05 8.54 10.74
N ALA A 169 -5.22 8.77 10.14
CA ALA A 169 -5.45 8.59 8.71
C ALA A 169 -4.82 9.70 7.84
N VAL A 170 -4.95 10.97 8.26
CA VAL A 170 -4.49 12.14 7.49
C VAL A 170 -3.00 12.10 7.16
N PRO A 171 -2.06 11.76 8.08
CA PRO A 171 -0.65 11.64 7.74
C PRO A 171 -0.35 10.70 6.57
N GLY A 172 -1.11 9.60 6.44
CA GLY A 172 -1.00 8.67 5.31
C GLY A 172 -1.40 9.33 3.99
N LEU A 173 -2.51 10.09 3.98
CA LEU A 173 -2.97 10.84 2.81
C LEU A 173 -1.99 11.94 2.40
N VAL A 174 -1.35 12.61 3.37
CA VAL A 174 -0.28 13.58 3.10
C VAL A 174 0.91 12.91 2.40
N GLY A 175 1.37 11.77 2.93
CA GLY A 175 2.44 10.98 2.31
C GLY A 175 2.11 10.54 0.88
N LEU A 176 0.87 10.13 0.65
CA LEU A 176 0.36 9.77 -0.68
C LEU A 176 0.42 10.95 -1.66
N LEU A 177 -0.09 12.12 -1.26
CA LEU A 177 -0.08 13.32 -2.08
C LEU A 177 1.35 13.78 -2.38
N VAL A 178 2.24 13.79 -1.38
CA VAL A 178 3.67 14.13 -1.55
C VAL A 178 4.32 13.20 -2.59
N GLY A 179 4.13 11.89 -2.43
CA GLY A 179 4.68 10.92 -3.36
C GLY A 179 4.14 11.10 -4.78
N HIS A 180 2.84 11.39 -4.91
CA HIS A 180 2.21 11.59 -6.21
C HIS A 180 2.65 12.88 -6.91
N VAL A 181 2.60 14.02 -6.21
CA VAL A 181 3.07 15.31 -6.75
C VAL A 181 4.55 15.24 -7.12
N GLY A 182 5.37 14.58 -6.31
CA GLY A 182 6.79 14.34 -6.62
C GLY A 182 7.00 13.53 -7.91
N ARG A 183 6.18 12.50 -8.14
CA ARG A 183 6.20 11.71 -9.39
C ARG A 183 5.80 12.56 -10.59
N VAL A 184 4.71 13.33 -10.48
CA VAL A 184 4.22 14.20 -11.56
C VAL A 184 5.27 15.25 -11.93
N ARG A 185 5.93 15.86 -10.93
CA ARG A 185 7.04 16.80 -11.15
C ARG A 185 8.25 16.14 -11.83
N SER A 186 8.58 14.91 -11.45
CA SER A 186 9.69 14.16 -12.08
C SER A 186 9.37 13.84 -13.54
N VAL A 187 8.13 13.47 -13.84
CA VAL A 187 7.65 13.27 -15.20
C VAL A 187 7.65 14.57 -15.99
N GLN A 188 7.23 15.69 -15.40
CA GLN A 188 7.27 17.01 -16.04
C GLN A 188 8.69 17.38 -16.51
N ALA A 189 9.70 17.20 -15.65
CA ALA A 189 11.09 17.46 -16.02
C ALA A 189 11.55 16.63 -17.23
N LEU A 190 11.18 15.36 -17.29
CA LEU A 190 11.51 14.48 -18.43
C LEU A 190 10.75 14.87 -19.71
N VAL A 191 9.51 15.31 -19.58
CA VAL A 191 8.72 15.83 -20.71
C VAL A 191 9.34 17.11 -21.25
N ASP A 192 9.81 18.01 -20.39
CA ASP A 192 10.48 19.25 -20.78
C ASP A 192 11.84 18.99 -21.47
N GLU A 193 12.51 17.88 -21.12
CA GLU A 193 13.69 17.37 -21.82
C GLU A 193 13.38 16.70 -23.17
N GLY A 194 12.10 16.60 -23.56
CA GLY A 194 11.66 15.97 -24.81
C GLY A 194 11.62 14.44 -24.77
N VAL A 195 11.71 13.82 -23.59
CA VAL A 195 11.65 12.37 -23.43
C VAL A 195 10.23 11.86 -23.68
N SER A 196 10.09 10.84 -24.53
CA SER A 196 8.77 10.26 -24.85
C SER A 196 8.16 9.54 -23.66
N ALA A 197 6.82 9.51 -23.55
CA ALA A 197 6.12 8.79 -22.48
C ALA A 197 6.53 7.31 -22.35
N ARG A 198 6.79 6.64 -23.48
CA ARG A 198 7.29 5.26 -23.52
C ARG A 198 8.67 5.12 -22.90
N GLU A 199 9.57 6.06 -23.16
CA GLU A 199 10.90 6.07 -22.58
C GLU A 199 10.87 6.44 -21.09
N ILE A 200 10.00 7.38 -20.69
CA ILE A 200 9.74 7.69 -19.28
C ILE A 200 9.27 6.44 -18.53
N ALA A 201 8.33 5.68 -19.10
CA ALA A 201 7.85 4.41 -18.52
C ALA A 201 9.00 3.41 -18.29
N SER A 202 9.90 3.26 -19.26
CA SER A 202 11.08 2.42 -19.12
C SER A 202 12.05 2.91 -18.03
N ARG A 203 12.36 4.22 -18.01
CA ARG A 203 13.27 4.83 -17.03
C ARG A 203 12.73 4.73 -15.61
N LEU A 204 11.43 4.96 -15.43
CA LEU A 204 10.76 4.88 -14.13
C LEU A 204 10.40 3.44 -13.73
N LYS A 205 10.58 2.48 -14.63
CA LYS A 205 10.16 1.07 -14.46
C LYS A 205 8.70 0.97 -14.05
N ARG A 206 7.84 1.71 -14.75
CA ARG A 206 6.39 1.80 -14.50
C ARG A 206 5.61 1.48 -15.79
N HIS A 207 4.38 1.01 -15.63
CA HIS A 207 3.52 0.70 -16.75
C HIS A 207 3.26 1.94 -17.64
N PRO A 208 3.26 1.82 -18.99
CA PRO A 208 3.06 2.94 -19.91
C PRO A 208 1.77 3.72 -19.64
N PHE A 209 0.65 3.05 -19.36
CA PHE A 209 -0.62 3.72 -19.10
C PHE A 209 -0.56 4.65 -17.87
N TYR A 210 0.06 4.20 -16.77
CA TYR A 210 0.24 5.03 -15.59
C TYR A 210 1.13 6.24 -15.89
N VAL A 211 2.18 6.07 -16.68
CA VAL A 211 3.05 7.18 -17.09
C VAL A 211 2.33 8.14 -18.03
N GLU A 212 1.53 7.67 -18.98
CA GLU A 212 0.69 8.53 -19.83
C GLU A 212 -0.23 9.41 -19.00
N LYS A 213 -0.83 8.85 -17.95
CA LYS A 213 -1.63 9.58 -16.97
C LYS A 213 -0.81 10.65 -16.26
N LEU A 214 0.38 10.31 -15.76
CA LEU A 214 1.28 11.27 -15.12
C LEU A 214 1.73 12.39 -16.09
N VAL A 215 1.97 12.07 -17.35
CA VAL A 215 2.30 13.04 -18.41
C VAL A 215 1.12 13.98 -18.65
N ALA A 216 -0.10 13.46 -18.72
CA ALA A 216 -1.31 14.28 -18.85
C ALA A 216 -1.49 15.22 -17.65
N GLN A 217 -1.29 14.72 -16.44
CA GLN A 217 -1.34 15.55 -15.22
C GLN A 217 -0.22 16.59 -15.18
N ALA A 218 1.01 16.22 -15.56
CA ALA A 218 2.15 17.13 -15.61
C ALA A 218 1.92 18.32 -16.56
N ARG A 219 1.18 18.10 -17.66
CA ARG A 219 0.79 19.15 -18.62
C ARG A 219 -0.26 20.11 -18.08
N ASN A 220 -1.04 19.69 -17.09
CA ASN A 220 -2.06 20.55 -16.50
C ASN A 220 -1.46 21.58 -15.54
N TYR A 221 -0.23 21.38 -15.06
CA TYR A 221 0.44 22.25 -14.10
C TYR A 221 1.70 22.89 -14.67
N THR A 222 2.01 24.11 -14.24
CA THR A 222 3.30 24.74 -14.49
C THR A 222 4.38 24.19 -13.53
N VAL A 223 5.66 24.38 -13.89
CA VAL A 223 6.79 24.02 -13.03
C VAL A 223 6.71 24.72 -11.67
N ASP A 224 6.34 25.99 -11.67
CA ASP A 224 6.23 26.79 -10.45
C ASP A 224 5.05 26.33 -9.58
N GLU A 225 3.90 25.97 -10.17
CA GLU A 225 2.79 25.40 -9.41
C GLU A 225 3.14 24.07 -8.76
N LEU A 226 3.85 23.17 -9.47
CA LEU A 226 4.29 21.90 -8.87
C LEU A 226 5.36 22.12 -7.79
N ARG A 227 6.26 23.11 -7.96
CA ARG A 227 7.22 23.49 -6.92
C ARG A 227 6.51 24.00 -5.67
N ASP A 228 5.54 24.89 -5.85
CA ASP A 228 4.76 25.43 -4.73
C ASP A 228 3.86 24.36 -4.08
N ALA A 229 3.34 23.40 -4.85
CA ALA A 229 2.59 22.28 -4.31
C ALA A 229 3.44 21.45 -3.35
N VAL A 230 4.71 21.19 -3.69
CA VAL A 230 5.66 20.51 -2.79
C VAL A 230 5.87 21.31 -1.50
N VAL A 231 6.06 22.63 -1.60
CA VAL A 231 6.24 23.51 -0.42
C VAL A 231 4.98 23.48 0.46
N ARG A 232 3.79 23.54 -0.13
CA ARG A 232 2.51 23.51 0.60
C ARG A 232 2.27 22.16 1.27
N LEU A 233 2.63 21.06 0.60
CA LEU A 233 2.54 19.73 1.18
C LEU A 233 3.54 19.53 2.33
N ALA A 234 4.74 20.14 2.25
CA ALA A 234 5.68 20.16 3.37
C ALA A 234 5.14 20.97 4.57
N ALA A 235 4.50 22.11 4.31
CA ALA A 235 3.83 22.89 5.35
C ALA A 235 2.67 22.12 5.99
N LEU A 236 1.89 21.39 5.18
CA LEU A 236 0.84 20.50 5.65
C LEU A 236 1.40 19.37 6.53
N ASP A 237 2.47 18.69 6.10
CA ASP A 237 3.12 17.64 6.90
C ASP A 237 3.56 18.16 8.28
N HIS A 238 4.11 19.38 8.33
CA HIS A 238 4.45 20.03 9.59
C HIS A 238 3.19 20.34 10.43
N ALA A 239 2.14 20.88 9.81
CA ALA A 239 0.89 21.23 10.49
C ALA A 239 0.24 20.00 11.15
N VAL A 240 0.14 18.88 10.42
CA VAL A 240 -0.49 17.63 10.93
C VAL A 240 0.34 16.94 12.02
N LYS A 241 1.64 17.27 12.13
CA LYS A 241 2.55 16.78 13.18
C LYS A 241 2.60 17.68 14.43
N GLY A 242 1.66 18.61 14.57
CA GLY A 242 1.55 19.50 15.72
C GLY A 242 2.00 20.95 15.47
N GLY A 243 2.32 21.30 14.22
CA GLY A 243 2.61 22.67 13.81
C GLY A 243 1.39 23.58 13.69
N SER A 244 0.18 23.05 13.85
CA SER A 244 -1.07 23.82 13.79
C SER A 244 -2.01 23.53 14.96
N ARG A 245 -2.89 24.50 15.24
CA ARG A 245 -4.01 24.39 16.19
C ARG A 245 -5.34 24.05 15.50
N LEU A 246 -5.37 24.03 14.17
CA LEU A 246 -6.54 23.62 13.41
C LEU A 246 -6.69 22.10 13.42
N ALA A 247 -7.90 21.63 13.15
CA ALA A 247 -8.15 20.20 12.94
C ALA A 247 -7.38 19.70 11.71
N VAL A 248 -6.86 18.48 11.79
CA VAL A 248 -5.93 17.92 10.79
C VAL A 248 -6.58 17.70 9.42
N ASP A 249 -7.86 17.37 9.41
CA ASP A 249 -8.71 17.26 8.23
C ASP A 249 -8.91 18.62 7.56
N LEU A 250 -9.15 19.67 8.34
CA LEU A 250 -9.27 21.02 7.81
C LEU A 250 -7.96 21.52 7.19
N GLU A 251 -6.80 21.21 7.78
CA GLU A 251 -5.51 21.55 7.17
C GLU A 251 -5.30 20.80 5.85
N LEU A 252 -5.67 19.52 5.81
CA LEU A 252 -5.62 18.72 4.59
C LEU A 252 -6.51 19.31 3.49
N GLU A 253 -7.76 19.67 3.79
CA GLU A 253 -8.67 20.28 2.82
C GLU A 253 -8.15 21.60 2.27
N ARG A 254 -7.66 22.49 3.15
CA ARG A 254 -7.09 23.80 2.75
C ARG A 254 -5.89 23.63 1.83
N ALA A 255 -4.98 22.72 2.19
CA ALA A 255 -3.82 22.41 1.36
C ALA A 255 -4.23 21.81 0.02
N LEU A 256 -5.18 20.86 0.02
CA LEU A 256 -5.68 20.20 -1.19
C LEU A 256 -6.31 21.22 -2.16
N ILE A 257 -7.13 22.13 -1.66
CA ILE A 257 -7.69 23.23 -2.47
C ILE A 257 -6.56 24.07 -3.08
N ALA A 258 -5.57 24.46 -2.26
CA ALA A 258 -4.49 25.33 -2.66
C ALA A 258 -3.56 24.71 -3.72
N ILE A 259 -3.37 23.39 -3.71
CA ILE A 259 -2.54 22.68 -4.70
C ILE A 259 -3.31 22.21 -5.94
N THR A 260 -4.65 22.31 -5.93
CA THR A 260 -5.50 21.85 -7.06
C THR A 260 -5.97 23.00 -7.95
N ARG A 261 -6.30 24.16 -7.36
CA ARG A 261 -6.84 25.31 -8.11
C ARG A 261 -5.83 25.87 -9.12
N VAL A 262 -6.35 26.40 -10.23
CA VAL A 262 -5.58 27.25 -11.15
C VAL A 262 -5.21 28.53 -10.41
N ARG A 263 -3.94 28.96 -10.53
CA ARG A 263 -3.55 30.29 -10.06
C ARG A 263 -4.03 31.33 -11.04
N ASP A 264 -4.80 32.31 -10.56
CA ASP A 264 -5.01 33.53 -11.31
C ASP A 264 -3.67 34.26 -11.44
N ALA A 265 -3.29 34.61 -12.67
CA ALA A 265 -2.05 35.33 -12.97
C ALA A 265 -2.00 36.77 -12.40
N ALA A 266 -3.01 37.19 -11.64
CA ALA A 266 -3.22 38.57 -11.21
C ALA A 266 -2.74 38.91 -9.79
N ALA A 267 -1.96 38.03 -9.14
CA ALA A 267 -1.43 38.29 -7.79
C ALA A 267 0.10 38.10 -7.71
N ALA A 268 0.82 38.56 -8.73
CA ALA A 268 2.28 38.76 -8.71
C ALA A 268 2.60 40.24 -8.82
#